data_AF-A0AAJ1B1X5-F1
#
_entry.id   AF-A0AAJ1B1X5-F1
#
_cell.length_a   1.000
_cell.length_b   1.000
_cell.length_c   1.000
_cell.angle_alpha   90.00
_cell.angle_beta   90.00
_cell.angle_gamma   90.00
#
_symmetry.space_group_name_H-M   'P 1'
#
loop_
_entity.id
_entity.type
_entity.pdbx_description
1 polymer ?
#
loop_
_entity_poly.entity_id
_entity_poly.type
_entity_poly.pdbx_seq_one_letter_code
_entity_poly.pdbx_strand_id
1 'polypeptide(L)' 'VKTLRHYDEIGLLAPAYVDTYSKYRFYTSNQLVIIHQIQSLRQIGLSLDEIQMIINGVDGVAILESRKKAIKE' A
#
# COMPACT_ATOMS: atom_id res chain seq x y z
N VAL A 1 -9.68 -2.38 -12.24
CA VAL A 1 -8.99 -1.06 -12.30
C VAL A 1 -9.40 -0.08 -11.18
N LYS A 2 -10.42 -0.37 -10.35
CA LYS A 2 -10.88 0.56 -9.28
C LYS A 2 -9.89 0.73 -8.12
N THR A 3 -9.14 -0.33 -7.81
CA THR A 3 -8.24 -0.40 -6.64
C THR A 3 -7.04 0.54 -6.72
N LEU A 4 -6.35 0.63 -7.86
CA LEU A 4 -5.20 1.53 -8.01
C LEU A 4 -5.62 2.99 -7.97
N ARG A 5 -6.78 3.32 -8.56
CA ARG A 5 -7.33 4.67 -8.51
C ARG A 5 -7.73 5.05 -7.08
N HIS A 6 -8.28 4.10 -6.33
CA HIS A 6 -8.57 4.30 -4.92
C HIS A 6 -7.29 4.52 -4.09
N TYR A 7 -6.21 3.79 -4.37
CA TYR A 7 -4.92 3.97 -3.67
C TYR A 7 -4.30 5.35 -3.94
N ASP A 8 -4.43 5.86 -5.16
CA ASP A 8 -4.08 7.23 -5.52
C ASP A 8 -4.93 8.25 -4.74
N GLU A 9 -6.26 8.06 -4.71
CA GLU A 9 -7.20 8.97 -4.02
C GLU A 9 -6.98 9.07 -2.51
N ILE A 10 -6.59 7.97 -1.86
CA ILE A 10 -6.31 7.95 -0.42
C ILE A 10 -4.85 8.30 -0.08
N GLY A 11 -4.00 8.56 -1.09
CA GLY A 11 -2.58 8.87 -0.90
C GLY A 11 -1.70 7.66 -0.57
N LEU A 12 -2.23 6.44 -0.66
CA LEU A 12 -1.50 5.20 -0.38
C LEU A 12 -0.45 4.88 -1.45
N LEU A 13 -0.76 5.17 -2.72
CA LEU A 13 0.17 4.96 -3.83
C LEU A 13 -0.12 5.94 -4.96
N ALA A 14 0.74 6.94 -5.11
CA ALA A 14 0.69 7.85 -6.24
C ALA A 14 1.26 7.19 -7.52
N PRO A 15 0.68 7.45 -8.70
CA PRO A 15 1.27 7.02 -9.96
C PRO A 15 2.60 7.73 -10.22
N ALA A 16 3.58 7.03 -10.80
CA ALA A 16 4.87 7.62 -11.15
C ALA A 16 4.74 8.71 -12.23
N TYR A 17 3.79 8.56 -13.14
CA TYR A 17 3.51 9.54 -14.18
C TYR A 17 2.02 9.57 -14.49
N VAL A 18 1.48 10.78 -14.61
CA VAL A 18 0.11 11.00 -15.09
C VAL A 18 0.18 11.74 -16.40
N ASP A 19 -0.31 11.10 -17.46
CA ASP A 19 -0.39 11.74 -18.75
C ASP A 19 -1.39 12.91 -18.70
N THR A 20 -0.95 14.11 -19.03
CA THR A 20 -1.76 15.32 -18.90
C THR A 20 -2.89 15.40 -19.93
N TYR A 21 -2.71 14.75 -21.08
CA TYR A 21 -3.64 14.80 -22.21
C TYR A 21 -4.75 13.75 -22.07
N SER A 22 -4.38 12.51 -21.74
CA SER A 22 -5.29 11.37 -21.66
C SER A 22 -5.67 10.99 -20.22
N LYS A 23 -5.03 11.60 -19.20
CA LYS A 23 -5.22 11.30 -17.77
C LYS A 23 -4.94 9.84 -17.39
N TYR A 24 -4.18 9.13 -18.23
CA TYR A 24 -3.70 7.78 -17.92
C TYR A 24 -2.61 7.85 -16.84
N ARG A 25 -2.69 6.91 -15.91
CA ARG A 25 -1.76 6.76 -14.80
C ARG A 25 -0.81 5.63 -15.11
N PHE A 26 0.48 5.93 -15.07
CA PHE A 26 1.57 4.99 -15.31
C PHE A 26 2.27 4.70 -13.99
N TYR A 27 2.50 3.41 -13.75
CA TYR A 27 3.20 2.92 -12.57
C TYR A 27 4.51 2.26 -13.01
N THR A 28 5.59 2.49 -12.26
CA THR A 28 6.89 1.87 -12.56
C THR A 28 7.01 0.49 -11.94
N SER A 29 7.99 -0.30 -12.38
CA SER A 29 8.29 -1.62 -11.81
C SER A 29 8.56 -1.57 -10.30
N ASN A 30 9.16 -0.47 -9.81
CA ASN A 30 9.40 -0.29 -8.37
C ASN A 30 8.08 -0.14 -7.59
N GLN A 31 7.08 0.53 -8.19
CA GLN A 31 5.74 0.64 -7.61
C GLN A 31 4.96 -0.67 -7.69
N LEU A 32 5.26 -1.53 -8.67
CA LEU A 32 4.68 -2.87 -8.74
C LEU A 32 4.99 -3.68 -7.48
N VAL A 33 6.22 -3.61 -6.98
CA VAL A 33 6.65 -4.28 -5.73
C VAL A 33 5.80 -3.79 -4.56
N ILE A 34 5.58 -2.47 -4.46
CA ILE A 34 4.75 -1.86 -3.41
C ILE A 34 3.29 -2.33 -3.54
N ILE A 35 2.74 -2.39 -4.76
CA ILE A 35 1.38 -2.89 -5.01
C ILE A 35 1.23 -4.35 -4.54
N HIS A 36 2.21 -5.20 -4.86
CA HIS A 36 2.22 -6.59 -4.41
C HIS A 36 2.29 -6.68 -2.88
N GLN A 37 3.10 -5.85 -2.24
CA GLN A 37 3.19 -5.77 -0.77
C GLN A 37 1.85 -5.32 -0.15
N ILE A 38 1.19 -4.29 -0.70
CA ILE A 38 -0.15 -3.85 -0.28
C ILE A 38 -1.14 -5.01 -0.37
N GLN A 39 -1.13 -5.77 -1.46
CA GLN A 39 -2.03 -6.92 -1.62
C GLN A 39 -1.77 -8.00 -0.58
N SER A 40 -0.51 -8.35 -0.33
CA SER A 40 -0.15 -9.34 0.69
C SER A 40 -0.58 -8.90 2.09
N LEU A 41 -0.34 -7.64 2.45
CA LEU A 41 -0.74 -7.09 3.75
C LEU A 41 -2.27 -7.02 3.90
N ARG A 42 -2.99 -6.73 2.82
CA ARG A 42 -4.45 -6.75 2.83
C ARG A 42 -5.01 -8.17 2.99
N GLN A 43 -4.33 -9.18 2.45
CA GLN A 43 -4.74 -10.59 2.59
C GLN A 43 -4.63 -11.10 4.02
N ILE A 44 -3.68 -10.61 4.80
CA ILE A 44 -3.55 -10.92 6.24
C ILE A 44 -4.47 -10.05 7.13
N GLY A 45 -5.36 -9.27 6.53
CA GLY A 45 -6.37 -8.48 7.24
C GLY A 45 -5.84 -7.17 7.84
N LEU A 46 -4.82 -6.54 7.26
CA LEU A 46 -4.47 -5.17 7.62
C LEU A 46 -5.39 -4.16 6.93
N SER A 47 -5.69 -3.09 7.65
CA SER A 47 -6.40 -1.93 7.11
C SER A 47 -5.48 -1.12 6.19
N LEU A 48 -6.05 -0.38 5.24
CA LEU A 48 -5.27 0.44 4.31
C LEU A 48 -4.40 1.49 5.02
N ASP A 49 -4.85 2.01 6.17
CA ASP A 49 -4.09 2.94 7.00
C ASP A 49 -2.83 2.29 7.61
N GLU A 50 -2.96 1.09 8.18
CA GLU A 50 -1.82 0.32 8.69
C GLU A 50 -0.82 -0.01 7.57
N ILE A 51 -1.32 -0.35 6.39
CA ILE A 51 -0.50 -0.62 5.20
C ILE A 51 0.26 0.65 4.77
N GLN A 52 -0.39 1.81 4.82
CA GLN A 52 0.24 3.10 4.51
C GLN A 52 1.38 3.42 5.48
N MET A 53 1.19 3.16 6.77
CA MET A 53 2.24 3.34 7.78
C MET A 53 3.46 2.45 7.47
N ILE A 54 3.22 1.17 7.17
CA ILE A 54 4.28 0.20 6.84
C ILE A 54 5.09 0.65 5.61
N ILE A 55 4.42 1.14 4.56
CA ILE A 55 5.06 1.54 3.30
C ILE A 55 5.82 2.85 3.44
N ASN A 56 5.32 3.79 4.26
CA ASN A 56 6.01 5.05 4.56
C ASN A 56 7.24 4.88 5.46
N GLY A 57 7.64 3.65 5.78
CA GLY A 57 8.82 3.36 6.60
C GLY A 57 8.58 3.56 8.09
N VAL A 58 7.32 3.67 8.53
CA VAL A 58 6.98 3.53 9.95
C VAL A 58 7.12 2.05 10.27
N ASP A 59 8.21 1.69 10.97
CA ASP A 59 8.63 0.34 11.36
C ASP A 59 7.56 -0.74 11.14
N GLY A 60 7.48 -1.25 9.91
CA GLY A 60 6.47 -2.24 9.58
C GLY A 60 6.61 -3.50 10.43
N VAL A 61 7.84 -3.78 10.86
CA VAL A 61 8.17 -4.82 11.83
C VAL A 61 7.52 -4.54 13.18
N ALA A 62 7.50 -3.30 13.69
CA ALA A 62 6.86 -2.98 14.97
C ALA A 62 5.34 -3.16 14.95
N ILE A 63 4.68 -2.84 13.83
CA ILE A 63 3.23 -3.04 13.64
C ILE A 63 2.91 -4.55 13.59
N LEU A 64 3.72 -5.34 12.87
CA LEU A 64 3.61 -6.80 12.80
C LEU A 64 3.89 -7.48 14.16
N GLU A 65 4.90 -7.02 14.89
CA GLU A 65 5.24 -7.54 16.23
C GLU A 65 4.17 -7.20 17.27
N SER A 66 3.53 -6.02 17.17
CA SER A 66 2.39 -5.65 18.02
C SER A 66 1.20 -6.57 17.81
N ARG A 67 0.92 -7.02 16.57
CA ARG A 67 -0.12 -8.02 16.27
C ARG A 67 0.26 -9.44 16.69
N LYS A 68 1.51 -9.87 16.51
CA LYS A 68 1.96 -11.18 17.02
C LYS A 68 1.73 -11.33 18.52
N LYS A 69 1.88 -10.24 19.28
CA LYS A 69 1.61 -10.22 20.72
C LYS A 69 0.14 -10.44 21.04
N ALA A 70 -0.77 -9.86 20.26
CA ALA A 70 -2.21 -9.99 20.46
C ALA A 70 -2.79 -11.37 20.10
N ILE A 71 -2.08 -12.19 19.32
CA ILE A 71 -2.51 -13.56 18.95
C ILE A 71 -1.97 -14.61 19.95
N LYS A 72 -1.07 -14.21 20.86
CA LYS A 72 -0.40 -15.12 21.80
C LYS A 72 -1.00 -15.13 23.22
N GLU A 73 -2.13 -14.46 23.46
CA GLU A 73 -2.84 -14.47 24.74
C GLU A 73 -4.20 -15.16 24.63
#